data_AF-A0A945K457-F1
#
_entry.id   AF-A0A945K457-F1
#
_cell.length_a   1.000
_cell.length_b   1.000
_cell.length_c   1.000
_cell.angle_alpha   90.00
_cell.angle_beta   90.00
_cell.angle_gamma   90.00
#
_symmetry.space_group_name_H-M   'P 1'
#
loop_
_entity.id
_entity.type
_entity.pdbx_description
1 polymer ?
#
loop_
_entity_poly.entity_id
_entity_poly.type
_entity_poly.pdbx_seq_one_letter_code
_entity_poly.pdbx_strand_id
1 'polypeptide(L)' 'MNKIYYFLLLALTSFSLSAQSIDKIEAILGDEIILTSEIESQYLQYLSQGHTKSNEIRCQIVEDLLFQKL' A
#
# COMPACT_ATOMS: atom_id res chain seq x y z
N MET A 1 17.93 -38.15 -23.01
CA MET A 1 16.76 -37.56 -22.29
C MET A 1 17.12 -36.86 -20.97
N ASN A 2 18.36 -36.95 -20.50
CA ASN A 2 18.74 -36.53 -19.14
C ASN A 2 19.02 -35.02 -19.03
N LYS A 3 19.33 -34.36 -20.16
CA LYS A 3 19.63 -32.92 -20.23
C LYS A 3 18.38 -32.03 -20.08
N ILE A 4 17.19 -32.58 -20.33
CA ILE A 4 15.93 -31.83 -20.27
C ILE A 4 15.48 -31.59 -18.82
N TYR A 5 15.86 -32.48 -17.90
CA TYR A 5 15.58 -32.34 -16.47
C TYR A 5 16.35 -31.15 -15.86
N TYR A 6 17.59 -30.92 -16.30
CA TYR A 6 18.37 -29.75 -15.87
C TYR A 6 17.75 -28.43 -16.34
N PHE A 7 17.16 -28.41 -17.55
CA PHE A 7 16.46 -27.24 -18.06
C PHE A 7 15.15 -26.96 -17.27
N LEU A 8 14.42 -28.03 -16.90
CA LEU A 8 13.21 -27.93 -16.07
C LEU A 8 13.52 -27.43 -14.64
N LEU A 9 14.63 -27.90 -14.06
CA LEU A 9 15.09 -27.48 -12.72
C LEU A 9 15.49 -26.00 -12.68
N LEU A 10 16.11 -25.49 -13.75
CA LEU A 10 16.55 -24.09 -13.85
C LEU A 10 15.37 -23.11 -14.02
N ALA A 11 14.28 -23.53 -14.67
CA ALA A 11 13.09 -22.71 -14.87
C ALA A 11 12.28 -22.48 -13.57
N LEU A 12 12.42 -23.37 -12.58
CA LEU A 12 11.65 -23.31 -11.34
C LEU A 12 12.20 -22.27 -10.33
N THR A 13 13.45 -21.83 -10.49
CA THR A 13 14.13 -20.92 -9.55
C THR A 13 14.05 -19.44 -9.95
N SER A 14 13.47 -19.12 -11.10
CA SER A 14 13.48 -17.76 -11.68
C SER A 14 12.44 -16.81 -11.08
N PHE A 15 11.62 -17.26 -10.13
CA PHE A 15 10.35 -16.60 -9.78
C PHE A 15 10.33 -16.07 -8.33
N SER A 16 11.27 -15.20 -7.93
CA SER A 16 11.20 -14.55 -6.61
C SER A 16 11.95 -13.21 -6.48
N LEU A 17 11.97 -12.36 -7.52
CA LEU A 17 12.32 -10.94 -7.32
C LEU A 17 11.06 -10.11 -7.13
N SER A 18 10.65 -9.93 -5.88
CA SER A 18 9.62 -8.96 -5.49
C SER A 18 10.28 -7.61 -5.22
N ALA A 19 9.80 -6.55 -5.86
CA ALA A 19 10.20 -5.19 -5.52
C ALA A 19 9.62 -4.81 -4.14
N GLN A 20 10.42 -4.14 -3.31
CA GLN A 20 9.91 -3.54 -2.07
C GLN A 20 9.20 -2.23 -2.39
N SER A 21 7.96 -2.09 -1.96
CA SER A 21 7.24 -0.82 -1.97
C SER A 21 7.72 0.04 -0.80
N ILE A 22 8.19 1.25 -1.10
CA ILE A 22 8.53 2.24 -0.07
C ILE A 22 7.29 3.07 0.20
N ASP A 23 6.87 3.11 1.47
CA ASP A 23 5.76 3.95 1.89
C ASP A 23 6.25 5.35 2.25
N LYS A 24 5.49 6.36 1.84
CA LYS A 24 5.82 7.76 2.04
C LYS A 24 5.15 8.27 3.32
N ILE A 25 5.93 8.97 4.13
CA ILE A 25 5.42 9.72 5.28
C ILE A 25 4.73 10.98 4.77
N GLU A 26 3.44 11.14 5.11
CA GLU A 26 2.65 12.30 4.74
C GLU A 26 2.64 13.35 5.86
N ALA A 27 2.63 12.92 7.13
CA ALA A 27 2.71 13.81 8.29
C ALA A 27 3.34 13.13 9.52
N ILE A 28 3.83 13.95 10.47
CA ILE A 28 4.35 13.53 11.78
C ILE A 28 3.65 14.37 12.86
N LEU A 29 3.07 13.72 13.87
CA LEU A 29 2.35 14.36 14.97
C LEU A 29 2.88 13.83 16.30
N GLY A 30 3.76 14.61 16.96
CA GLY A 30 4.46 14.13 18.15
C GLY A 30 5.31 12.90 17.82
N ASP A 31 4.98 11.77 18.43
CA ASP A 31 5.64 10.48 18.20
C ASP A 31 4.91 9.60 17.16
N GLU A 32 3.76 10.05 16.64
CA GLU A 32 2.96 9.32 15.65
C GLU A 32 3.30 9.74 14.21
N ILE A 33 3.26 8.77 13.29
CA ILE A 33 3.54 8.98 11.86
C ILE A 33 2.29 8.61 11.06
N ILE A 34 1.89 9.49 10.15
CA ILE A 34 0.81 9.23 9.19
C ILE A 34 1.43 8.87 7.85
N LEU A 35 1.11 7.66 7.37
CA LEU A 35 1.61 7.12 6.12
C LEU A 35 0.64 7.38 4.97
N THR A 36 1.18 7.47 3.76
CA THR A 36 0.34 7.63 2.54
C THR A 36 -0.55 6.41 2.33
N SER A 37 -0.03 5.21 2.60
CA SER A 37 -0.83 3.98 2.51
C SER A 37 -2.03 3.96 3.46
N GLU A 38 -1.90 4.57 4.64
CA GLU A 38 -2.97 4.68 5.63
C GLU A 38 -4.13 5.53 5.09
N ILE A 39 -3.82 6.72 4.58
CA ILE A 39 -4.81 7.63 3.95
C ILE A 39 -5.48 6.94 2.76
N GLU A 40 -4.71 6.33 1.86
CA GLU A 40 -5.26 5.68 0.66
C GLU A 40 -6.08 4.43 1.03
N SER A 41 -5.72 3.69 2.07
CA SER A 41 -6.51 2.54 2.53
C SER A 41 -7.91 2.96 2.99
N GLN A 42 -8.01 4.06 3.75
CA GLN A 42 -9.28 4.61 4.19
C GLN A 42 -10.08 5.18 3.02
N TYR A 43 -9.40 5.85 2.08
CA TYR A 43 -10.05 6.37 0.87
C TYR A 43 -10.60 5.23 -0.01
N LEU A 44 -9.88 4.13 -0.16
CA LEU A 44 -10.36 2.94 -0.88
C LEU A 44 -11.55 2.30 -0.17
N GLN A 45 -11.55 2.24 1.16
CA GLN A 45 -12.69 1.77 1.94
C GLN A 45 -13.92 2.68 1.79
N TYR A 46 -13.72 3.98 1.69
CA TYR A 46 -14.79 4.92 1.35
C TYR A 46 -15.37 4.62 -0.04
N LEU A 47 -14.53 4.42 -1.04
CA LEU A 47 -14.99 4.08 -2.39
C LEU A 47 -15.68 2.72 -2.48
N SER A 48 -15.24 1.72 -1.71
CA SER A 48 -15.83 0.38 -1.72
C SER A 48 -17.26 0.34 -1.17
N GLN A 49 -17.65 1.35 -0.38
CA GLN A 49 -19.03 1.56 0.09
C GLN A 49 -19.97 2.15 -0.97
N GLY A 50 -19.46 2.41 -2.19
CA GLY A 50 -20.23 2.97 -3.30
C GLY A 50 -20.28 4.50 -3.32
N HIS A 51 -19.45 5.16 -2.51
CA HIS A 51 -19.33 6.61 -2.52
C HIS A 51 -18.60 7.13 -3.78
N THR A 52 -18.87 8.38 -4.15
CA THR A 52 -18.26 9.02 -5.31
C THR A 52 -16.85 9.50 -5.01
N LYS A 53 -15.96 9.39 -6.00
CA LYS A 53 -14.62 9.98 -5.92
C LYS A 53 -14.72 11.49 -5.73
N SER A 54 -14.18 11.99 -4.63
CA SER A 54 -14.14 13.41 -4.28
C SER A 54 -12.78 13.69 -3.65
N ASN A 55 -12.21 14.85 -3.98
CA ASN A 55 -10.89 15.23 -3.47
C ASN A 55 -10.99 15.77 -2.03
N GLU A 56 -12.14 16.32 -1.67
CA GLU A 56 -12.46 16.80 -0.33
C GLU A 56 -12.39 15.67 0.71
N ILE A 57 -12.78 14.45 0.32
CA ILE A 57 -12.77 13.28 1.20
C ILE A 57 -11.36 12.91 1.65
N ARG A 58 -10.34 13.06 0.80
CA ARG A 58 -8.95 12.82 1.21
C ARG A 58 -8.50 13.79 2.30
N CYS A 59 -8.88 15.07 2.19
CA CYS A 59 -8.58 16.07 3.22
C CYS A 59 -9.27 15.70 4.54
N GLN A 60 -10.54 15.33 4.47
CA GLN A 60 -11.30 14.94 5.64
C GLN A 60 -10.72 13.70 6.34
N ILE A 61 -10.29 12.70 5.58
CA ILE A 61 -9.59 11.52 6.12
C ILE A 61 -8.30 11.93 6.85
N VAL A 62 -7.53 12.86 6.28
CA VAL A 62 -6.31 13.36 6.94
C VAL A 62 -6.66 14.10 8.23
N GLU A 63 -7.69 14.95 8.22
CA GLU A 63 -8.16 15.64 9.42
C GLU A 63 -8.60 14.64 10.51
N ASP A 64 -9.38 13.62 10.14
CA ASP A 64 -9.82 12.56 11.05
C ASP A 64 -8.63 11.78 11.64
N LEU A 65 -7.64 11.45 10.81
CA LEU A 65 -6.40 10.78 11.25
C LEU A 65 -5.59 11.64 12.22
N LEU A 66 -5.51 12.96 11.97
CA LEU A 66 -4.85 13.88 12.88
C LEU A 66 -5.58 13.93 14.23
N PHE A 67 -6.91 14.03 14.25
CA PHE A 67 -7.68 14.03 15.50
C PHE A 67 -7.57 12.72 16.28
N GLN A 68 -7.50 11.58 15.60
CA GLN A 68 -7.38 10.27 16.25
C GLN A 68 -6.02 10.03 16.93
N LYS A 69 -4.97 10.73 16.46
CA LYS A 69 -3.59 10.55 16.91
C LYS A 69 -3.09 11.67 17.85
N LEU A 70 -3.96 12.61 18.22
CA LEU A 70 -3.73 13.57 19.31
C LEU A 70 -3.70 12.86 20.67
#